data_AF-A0A2H6LIQ3-F1
#
_entry.id   AF-A0A2H6LIQ3-F1
#
_cell.length_a   1.000
_cell.length_b   1.000
_cell.length_c   1.000
_cell.angle_alpha   90.00
_cell.angle_beta   90.00
_cell.angle_gamma   90.00
#
_symmetry.space_group_name_H-M   'P 1'
#
loop_
_entity.id
_entity.type
_entity.pdbx_description
1 polymer ?
#
loop_
_entity_poly.entity_id
_entity_poly.type
_entity_poly.pdbx_seq_one_letter_code
_entity_poly.pdbx_strand_id
1 'polypeptide(L)'
;MDINYFWTELSPFGLLKQGLYNGNGGADWKIGQPKVTIWNAQQLRDEPELRQFALELVNRDRTLNNLKPLKADSLLSLAAKLHAQDMLEQQYFNHISLDGKNPRDRYIAVSGNRRVGVGENIIKDSVQGLGLTYGTVENFQRSWMYSNNHRTNLLTREYKKFGYGIAVGKTGQIYAVQMFSD
;
A
#
# COMPACT_ATOMS: atom_id res chain seq x y z
N MET A 1 9.74 12.79 6.35
CA MET A 1 10.07 12.55 4.93
C MET A 1 11.59 12.54 4.82
N ASP A 2 12.17 11.52 4.17
CA ASP A 2 13.62 11.40 3.96
C ASP A 2 14.06 12.43 2.89
N ILE A 3 15.12 13.18 3.16
CA ILE A 3 15.69 14.16 2.22
C ILE A 3 16.06 13.50 0.88
N ASN A 4 16.46 12.22 0.89
CA ASN A 4 16.80 11.47 -0.31
C ASN A 4 15.57 11.14 -1.19
N TYR A 5 14.37 11.08 -0.58
CA TYR A 5 13.10 10.91 -1.29
C TYR A 5 12.76 12.18 -2.07
N PHE A 6 12.95 13.36 -1.47
CA PHE A 6 12.64 14.64 -2.10
C PHE A 6 13.53 14.93 -3.31
N TRP A 7 14.83 14.61 -3.24
CA TRP A 7 15.76 14.79 -4.35
C TRP A 7 15.57 13.78 -5.50
N THR A 8 15.05 12.58 -5.23
CA THR A 8 14.75 11.61 -6.28
C THR A 8 13.48 11.98 -7.06
N GLU A 9 12.46 12.51 -6.39
CA GLU A 9 11.22 13.02 -7.01
C GLU A 9 11.46 14.27 -7.90
N LEU A 10 12.40 15.16 -7.52
CA LEU A 10 12.72 16.39 -8.27
C LEU A 10 13.73 16.22 -9.41
N SER A 11 14.26 15.01 -9.60
CA SER A 11 15.18 14.74 -10.72
C SER A 11 14.42 14.56 -12.04
N PRO A 12 15.03 14.81 -13.21
CA PRO A 12 14.45 14.46 -14.51
C PRO A 12 14.08 12.96 -14.64
N PHE A 13 14.56 12.12 -13.72
CA PHE A 13 14.24 10.69 -13.61
C PHE A 13 12.94 10.38 -12.84
N GLY A 14 12.43 11.30 -12.00
CA GLY A 14 11.20 11.12 -11.24
C GLY A 14 9.93 11.14 -12.12
N LEU A 15 9.95 11.98 -13.16
CA LEU A 15 8.85 12.11 -14.13
C LEU A 15 8.66 10.89 -15.06
N LEU A 16 9.61 9.94 -15.10
CA LEU A 16 9.64 8.84 -16.08
C LEU A 16 9.51 7.42 -15.49
N LYS A 17 9.43 7.23 -14.17
CA LYS A 17 9.48 5.87 -13.59
C LYS A 17 8.24 5.50 -12.78
N GLN A 18 7.19 5.15 -13.51
CA GLN A 18 5.94 4.52 -13.06
C GLN A 18 6.18 3.13 -12.40
N GLY A 19 6.86 3.07 -11.26
CA GLY A 19 7.19 1.83 -10.57
C GLY A 19 8.48 1.16 -11.04
N LEU A 20 9.22 1.73 -12.00
CA LEU A 20 10.34 1.03 -12.66
C LEU A 20 11.67 1.06 -11.89
N TYR A 21 11.73 1.67 -10.70
CA TYR A 21 12.94 1.69 -9.88
C TYR A 21 12.63 1.86 -8.40
N ASN A 22 13.11 0.91 -7.58
CA ASN A 22 12.89 0.91 -6.14
C ASN A 22 14.10 1.39 -5.33
N GLY A 23 15.28 1.58 -5.94
CA GLY A 23 16.49 1.85 -5.18
C GLY A 23 17.01 0.62 -4.44
N ASN A 24 17.95 0.85 -3.50
CA ASN A 24 18.66 -0.21 -2.79
C ASN A 24 18.18 -0.43 -1.34
N GLY A 25 17.19 0.34 -0.87
CA GLY A 25 16.79 0.35 0.54
C GLY A 25 17.70 1.23 1.42
N GLY A 26 17.77 0.92 2.71
CA GLY A 26 18.60 1.63 3.70
C GLY A 26 19.63 0.71 4.36
N ALA A 27 20.28 1.20 5.42
CA ALA A 27 21.36 0.48 6.09
C ALA A 27 20.91 -0.84 6.75
N ASP A 28 19.67 -0.87 7.24
CA ASP A 28 19.09 -1.93 8.08
C ASP A 28 17.84 -2.58 7.47
N TRP A 29 17.43 -2.16 6.27
CA TRP A 29 16.28 -2.71 5.57
C TRP A 29 16.50 -2.74 4.05
N LYS A 30 15.89 -3.73 3.41
CA LYS A 30 15.97 -3.95 1.96
C LYS A 30 14.62 -3.76 1.31
N ILE A 31 14.62 -3.32 0.05
CA ILE A 31 13.46 -3.34 -0.84
C ILE A 31 13.83 -4.15 -2.08
N GLY A 32 12.88 -4.94 -2.58
CA GLY A 32 13.12 -5.74 -3.76
C GLY A 32 13.07 -4.92 -5.04
N GLN A 33 13.69 -5.47 -6.08
CA GLN A 33 13.57 -4.91 -7.42
C GLN A 33 12.11 -4.85 -7.86
N PRO A 34 11.73 -3.84 -8.67
CA PRO A 34 10.39 -3.75 -9.22
C PRO A 34 9.92 -5.04 -9.87
N LYS A 35 8.65 -5.41 -9.66
CA LYS A 35 8.03 -6.50 -10.43
C LYS A 35 7.44 -6.02 -11.75
N VAL A 36 7.21 -4.72 -11.89
CA VAL A 36 6.77 -4.11 -13.14
C VAL A 36 7.93 -3.88 -14.12
N THR A 37 7.58 -3.85 -15.40
CA THR A 37 8.46 -3.54 -16.53
C THR A 37 7.84 -2.40 -17.35
N ILE A 38 8.61 -1.85 -18.30
CA ILE A 38 8.10 -0.85 -19.24
C ILE A 38 6.85 -1.32 -20.01
N TRP A 39 6.64 -2.63 -20.12
CA TRP A 39 5.54 -3.23 -20.87
C TRP A 39 4.24 -3.36 -20.07
N ASN A 40 4.34 -3.56 -18.75
CA ASN A 40 3.16 -3.81 -17.90
C ASN A 40 2.86 -2.70 -16.89
N ALA A 41 3.78 -1.75 -16.68
CA ALA A 41 3.61 -0.68 -15.69
C ALA A 41 2.36 0.19 -15.94
N GLN A 42 1.96 0.38 -17.20
CA GLN A 42 0.81 1.19 -17.61
C GLN A 42 -0.47 0.39 -17.83
N GLN A 43 -0.42 -0.93 -17.72
CA GLN A 43 -1.60 -1.72 -18.02
C GLN A 43 -2.64 -1.52 -16.93
N LEU A 44 -3.87 -1.23 -17.36
CA LEU A 44 -5.02 -1.09 -16.47
C LEU A 44 -5.34 -2.42 -15.82
N ARG A 45 -5.75 -2.35 -14.56
CA ARG A 45 -6.01 -3.51 -13.72
C ARG A 45 -7.24 -3.32 -12.86
N ASP A 46 -7.91 -4.44 -12.60
CA ASP A 46 -9.00 -4.49 -11.65
C ASP A 46 -8.48 -4.58 -10.22
N GLU A 47 -9.36 -4.30 -9.26
CA GLU A 47 -9.00 -4.26 -7.86
C GLU A 47 -8.52 -5.63 -7.31
N PRO A 48 -9.16 -6.79 -7.63
CA PRO A 48 -8.66 -8.09 -7.21
C PRO A 48 -7.22 -8.38 -7.66
N GLU A 49 -6.88 -8.05 -8.91
CA GLU A 49 -5.53 -8.27 -9.44
C GLU A 49 -4.51 -7.35 -8.76
N LEU A 50 -4.85 -6.08 -8.51
CA LEU A 50 -4.01 -5.15 -7.78
C LEU A 50 -3.80 -5.54 -6.33
N ARG A 51 -4.82 -6.11 -5.67
CA ARG A 51 -4.72 -6.64 -4.31
C ARG A 51 -3.73 -7.80 -4.23
N GLN A 52 -3.81 -8.73 -5.18
CA GLN A 52 -2.87 -9.85 -5.27
C GLN A 52 -1.45 -9.33 -5.54
N PHE A 53 -1.30 -8.38 -6.45
CA PHE A 53 -0.01 -7.76 -6.75
C PHE A 53 0.57 -7.05 -5.52
N ALA A 54 -0.23 -6.29 -4.77
CA ALA A 54 0.22 -5.66 -3.53
C ALA A 54 0.75 -6.68 -2.51
N LEU A 55 0.06 -7.82 -2.33
CA LEU A 55 0.55 -8.90 -1.45
C LEU A 55 1.90 -9.45 -1.92
N GLU A 56 2.08 -9.63 -3.23
CA GLU A 56 3.35 -10.10 -3.77
C GLU A 56 4.50 -9.13 -3.51
N LEU A 57 4.26 -7.83 -3.64
CA LEU A 57 5.28 -6.81 -3.38
C LEU A 57 5.66 -6.75 -1.90
N VAL A 58 4.67 -6.83 -1.00
CA VAL A 58 4.92 -6.90 0.45
C VAL A 58 5.71 -8.15 0.80
N ASN A 59 5.34 -9.31 0.24
CA ASN A 59 6.04 -10.56 0.50
C ASN A 59 7.44 -10.62 -0.09
N ARG A 60 7.67 -9.97 -1.24
CA ARG A 60 9.02 -9.75 -1.79
C ARG A 60 9.89 -9.01 -0.78
N ASP A 61 9.41 -7.88 -0.27
CA ASP A 61 10.18 -7.05 0.66
C ASP A 61 10.39 -7.75 2.00
N ARG A 62 9.37 -8.43 2.54
CA ARG A 62 9.49 -9.21 3.77
C ARG A 62 10.52 -10.34 3.66
N THR A 63 10.51 -11.07 2.55
CA THR A 63 11.47 -12.18 2.34
C THR A 63 12.90 -11.67 2.31
N LEU A 64 13.16 -10.54 1.65
CA LEU A 64 14.48 -9.90 1.61
C LEU A 64 14.98 -9.44 2.98
N ASN A 65 14.06 -9.15 3.90
CA ASN A 65 14.34 -8.78 5.29
C ASN A 65 14.26 -9.98 6.25
N ASN A 66 14.33 -11.21 5.75
CA ASN A 66 14.30 -12.45 6.55
C ASN A 66 13.02 -12.61 7.40
N LEU A 67 11.89 -12.14 6.89
CA LEU A 67 10.58 -12.27 7.50
C LEU A 67 9.72 -13.27 6.74
N LYS A 68 8.78 -13.90 7.46
CA LYS A 68 7.82 -14.81 6.86
C LYS A 68 6.85 -14.04 5.94
N PRO A 69 6.49 -14.60 4.77
CA PRO A 69 5.42 -14.07 3.94
C PRO A 69 4.09 -14.00 4.70
N LEU A 70 3.32 -12.94 4.45
CA LEU A 70 1.94 -12.78 4.89
C LEU A 70 1.00 -13.59 4.01
N LYS A 71 -0.14 -13.98 4.58
CA LYS A 71 -1.26 -14.61 3.88
C LYS A 71 -2.35 -13.59 3.59
N ALA A 72 -2.99 -13.67 2.43
CA ALA A 72 -4.17 -12.86 2.13
C ALA A 72 -5.29 -13.14 3.16
N ASP A 73 -5.95 -12.08 3.61
CA ASP A 73 -7.17 -12.15 4.42
C ASP A 73 -8.24 -11.27 3.75
N SER A 74 -9.36 -11.90 3.39
CA SER A 74 -10.44 -11.24 2.65
C SER A 74 -11.17 -10.20 3.49
N LEU A 75 -11.25 -10.38 4.81
CA LEU A 75 -11.90 -9.44 5.71
C LEU A 75 -11.03 -8.21 5.95
N LEU A 76 -9.71 -8.36 6.08
CA LEU A 76 -8.78 -7.22 6.10
C LEU A 76 -8.86 -6.45 4.77
N SER A 77 -8.96 -7.15 3.65
CA SER A 77 -9.08 -6.52 2.33
C SER A 77 -10.40 -5.75 2.18
N LEU A 78 -11.50 -6.31 2.69
CA LEU A 78 -12.80 -5.64 2.70
C LEU A 78 -12.77 -4.37 3.57
N ALA A 79 -12.23 -4.44 4.78
CA ALA A 79 -12.09 -3.28 5.66
C ALA A 79 -11.20 -2.19 5.03
N ALA A 80 -10.08 -2.58 4.42
CA ALA A 80 -9.17 -1.66 3.72
C ALA A 80 -9.86 -0.98 2.53
N LYS A 81 -10.62 -1.73 1.73
CA LYS A 81 -11.39 -1.19 0.61
C LYS A 81 -12.42 -0.16 1.07
N LEU A 82 -13.21 -0.51 2.08
CA LEU A 82 -14.24 0.39 2.61
C LEU A 82 -13.62 1.67 3.15
N HIS A 83 -12.46 1.60 3.82
CA HIS A 83 -11.77 2.80 4.31
C HIS A 83 -11.20 3.67 3.17
N ALA A 84 -10.64 3.05 2.13
CA ALA A 84 -10.19 3.77 0.94
C ALA A 84 -11.35 4.51 0.25
N GLN A 85 -12.52 3.86 0.15
CA GLN A 85 -13.73 4.45 -0.40
C GLN A 85 -14.24 5.59 0.48
N ASP A 86 -14.28 5.39 1.80
CA ASP A 86 -14.73 6.41 2.76
C ASP A 86 -13.86 7.68 2.70
N MET A 87 -12.53 7.53 2.68
CA MET A 87 -11.59 8.64 2.50
C MET A 87 -11.78 9.38 1.17
N LEU A 88 -12.09 8.64 0.09
CA LEU A 88 -12.37 9.22 -1.21
C LEU A 88 -13.70 9.96 -1.24
N GLU A 89 -14.78 9.37 -0.71
CA GLU A 89 -16.13 9.93 -0.75
C GLU A 89 -16.26 11.16 0.16
N GLN A 90 -15.67 11.10 1.36
CA GLN A 90 -15.73 12.17 2.34
C GLN A 90 -14.52 13.13 2.29
N GLN A 91 -13.62 12.93 1.32
CA GLN A 91 -12.50 13.83 1.02
C GLN A 91 -11.57 14.11 2.22
N TYR A 92 -11.23 13.07 2.99
CA TYR A 92 -10.30 13.17 4.12
C TYR A 92 -9.16 12.15 3.99
N PHE A 93 -8.08 12.32 4.77
CA PHE A 93 -6.95 11.40 4.79
C PHE A 93 -6.50 11.17 6.23
N ASN A 94 -6.99 10.10 6.86
CA ASN A 94 -6.72 9.77 8.26
C ASN A 94 -6.90 8.26 8.52
N HIS A 95 -6.18 7.73 9.50
CA HIS A 95 -6.37 6.37 10.02
C HIS A 95 -7.69 6.20 10.76
N ILE A 96 -8.18 7.27 11.42
CA ILE A 96 -9.47 7.31 12.10
C ILE A 96 -10.51 7.85 11.13
N SER A 97 -11.59 7.10 10.91
CA SER A 97 -12.70 7.58 10.08
C SER A 97 -13.49 8.68 10.78
N LEU A 98 -14.27 9.45 10.03
CA LEU A 98 -15.00 10.61 10.59
C LEU A 98 -16.06 10.22 11.63
N ASP A 99 -16.51 8.97 11.61
CA ASP A 99 -17.39 8.39 12.64
C ASP A 99 -16.62 7.80 13.85
N GLY A 100 -15.30 8.04 13.92
CA GLY A 100 -14.44 7.69 15.06
C GLY A 100 -13.88 6.27 15.04
N LYS A 101 -14.14 5.45 14.02
CA LYS A 101 -13.64 4.07 13.97
C LYS A 101 -12.15 4.04 13.61
N ASN A 102 -11.37 3.29 14.40
CA ASN A 102 -9.98 2.98 14.07
C ASN A 102 -9.89 1.75 13.13
N PRO A 103 -8.69 1.38 12.62
CA PRO A 103 -8.54 0.24 11.71
C PRO A 103 -9.07 -1.09 12.27
N ARG A 104 -8.87 -1.34 13.57
CA ARG A 104 -9.37 -2.54 14.23
C ARG A 104 -10.89 -2.55 14.33
N ASP A 105 -11.51 -1.41 14.63
CA ASP A 105 -12.97 -1.28 14.66
C ASP A 105 -13.58 -1.54 13.29
N ARG A 106 -12.96 -1.03 12.21
CA ARG A 106 -13.37 -1.31 10.83
C ARG A 106 -13.21 -2.78 10.48
N TYR A 107 -12.12 -3.44 10.89
CA TYR A 107 -11.95 -4.88 10.70
C TYR A 107 -13.03 -5.69 11.44
N ILE A 108 -13.34 -5.35 12.69
CA ILE A 108 -14.38 -6.02 13.47
C ILE A 108 -15.77 -5.80 12.87
N ALA A 109 -16.05 -4.60 12.35
CA ALA A 109 -17.34 -4.27 11.73
C ALA A 109 -17.65 -5.16 10.51
N VAL A 110 -16.62 -5.65 9.82
CA VAL A 110 -16.76 -6.63 8.73
C VAL A 110 -16.59 -8.09 9.20
N SER A 111 -16.88 -8.36 10.48
CA SER A 111 -16.77 -9.69 11.12
C SER A 111 -15.34 -10.22 11.28
N GLY A 112 -14.34 -9.34 11.30
CA GLY A 112 -12.96 -9.68 11.59
C GLY A 112 -12.76 -10.18 13.04
N ASN A 113 -11.69 -10.94 13.26
CA ASN A 113 -11.39 -11.50 14.58
C ASN A 113 -11.09 -10.39 15.61
N ARG A 114 -11.82 -10.39 16.72
CA ARG A 114 -11.64 -9.42 17.81
C ARG A 114 -10.39 -9.66 18.66
N ARG A 115 -9.71 -10.80 18.52
CA ARG A 115 -8.58 -11.21 19.37
C ARG A 115 -7.20 -10.90 18.77
N VAL A 116 -7.14 -10.20 17.65
CA VAL A 116 -5.88 -9.84 16.97
C VAL A 116 -5.63 -8.33 17.04
N GLY A 117 -4.35 -7.96 16.95
CA GLY A 117 -3.90 -6.61 16.65
C GLY A 117 -4.10 -6.31 15.16
N VAL A 118 -4.34 -5.03 14.84
CA VAL A 118 -4.49 -4.58 13.45
C VAL A 118 -3.60 -3.37 13.20
N GLY A 119 -2.73 -3.47 12.22
CA GLY A 119 -1.91 -2.35 11.72
C GLY A 119 -2.46 -1.81 10.40
N GLU A 120 -2.15 -0.55 10.08
CA GLU A 120 -2.59 0.09 8.83
C GLU A 120 -1.50 0.99 8.24
N ASN A 121 -1.33 0.93 6.92
CA ASN A 121 -0.69 1.97 6.14
C ASN A 121 -1.71 2.58 5.18
N ILE A 122 -1.70 3.90 5.04
CA ILE A 122 -2.54 4.63 4.07
C ILE A 122 -1.65 5.47 3.15
N ILE A 123 -2.12 5.70 1.93
CA ILE A 123 -1.51 6.65 1.00
C ILE A 123 -2.60 7.33 0.19
N LYS A 124 -2.38 8.61 -0.12
CA LYS A 124 -3.19 9.41 -1.03
C LYS A 124 -2.28 9.89 -2.15
N ASP A 125 -2.74 9.75 -3.38
CA ASP A 125 -2.02 10.22 -4.57
C ASP A 125 -3.02 10.69 -5.64
N SER A 126 -2.54 11.12 -6.80
CA SER A 126 -3.36 11.43 -7.96
C SER A 126 -2.64 11.00 -9.24
N VAL A 127 -3.33 10.25 -10.09
CA VAL A 127 -2.80 9.82 -11.39
C VAL A 127 -3.44 10.61 -12.53
N GLN A 128 -2.71 10.74 -13.64
CA GLN A 128 -3.31 11.20 -14.89
C GLN A 128 -4.12 10.04 -15.50
N GLY A 129 -5.40 10.27 -15.74
CA GLY A 129 -6.33 9.27 -16.27
C GLY A 129 -7.22 8.63 -15.20
N LEU A 130 -8.07 7.69 -15.61
CA LEU A 130 -9.13 7.12 -14.77
C LEU A 130 -8.80 5.73 -14.20
N GLY A 131 -7.54 5.30 -14.35
CA GLY A 131 -7.19 3.90 -14.24
C GLY A 131 -6.11 3.58 -13.23
N LEU A 132 -6.28 2.45 -12.55
CA LEU A 132 -5.27 1.90 -11.66
C LEU A 132 -4.36 0.94 -12.44
N THR A 133 -3.06 1.02 -12.19
CA THR A 133 -2.05 0.23 -12.90
C THR A 133 -1.13 -0.48 -11.91
N TYR A 134 -0.40 -1.50 -12.38
CA TYR A 134 0.65 -2.10 -11.57
C TYR A 134 1.74 -1.10 -11.18
N GLY A 135 2.12 -0.18 -12.08
CA GLY A 135 3.12 0.84 -11.78
C GLY A 135 2.71 1.74 -10.61
N THR A 136 1.41 2.03 -10.49
CA THR A 136 0.84 2.78 -9.36
C THR A 136 1.02 2.02 -8.04
N VAL A 137 0.65 0.74 -8.00
CA VAL A 137 0.77 -0.08 -6.78
C VAL A 137 2.22 -0.34 -6.39
N GLU A 138 3.13 -0.50 -7.37
CA GLU A 138 4.57 -0.59 -7.12
C GLU A 138 5.11 0.71 -6.50
N ASN A 139 4.72 1.87 -7.05
CA ASN A 139 5.08 3.17 -6.50
C ASN A 139 4.57 3.37 -5.06
N PHE A 140 3.36 2.90 -4.76
CA PHE A 140 2.83 2.94 -3.39
C PHE A 140 3.62 2.05 -2.45
N GLN A 141 3.94 0.81 -2.84
CA GLN A 141 4.79 -0.07 -2.04
C GLN A 141 6.15 0.57 -1.76
N ARG A 142 6.80 1.12 -2.79
CA ARG A 142 8.05 1.85 -2.64
C ARG A 142 7.90 3.00 -1.64
N SER A 143 6.87 3.82 -1.80
CA SER A 143 6.62 4.98 -0.91
C SER A 143 6.40 4.56 0.55
N TRP A 144 5.68 3.47 0.80
CA TRP A 144 5.54 2.92 2.14
C TRP A 144 6.86 2.38 2.70
N MET A 145 7.66 1.65 1.90
CA MET A 145 8.96 1.16 2.34
C MET A 145 9.97 2.28 2.63
N TYR A 146 9.89 3.42 1.95
CA TYR A 146 10.76 4.58 2.22
C TYR A 146 10.25 5.47 3.37
N SER A 147 9.03 5.27 3.86
CA SER A 147 8.52 5.95 5.05
C SER A 147 8.78 5.09 6.30
N ASN A 148 9.56 5.59 7.25
CA ASN A 148 9.92 4.82 8.45
C ASN A 148 8.70 4.24 9.17
N ASN A 149 7.67 5.07 9.43
CA ASN A 149 6.48 4.63 10.14
C ASN A 149 5.68 3.56 9.37
N HIS A 150 5.55 3.70 8.05
CA HIS A 150 4.84 2.72 7.22
C HIS A 150 5.65 1.42 7.05
N ARG A 151 6.97 1.53 6.91
CA ARG A 151 7.90 0.42 6.83
C ARG A 151 7.87 -0.43 8.10
N THR A 152 7.74 0.17 9.28
CA THR A 152 7.61 -0.57 10.54
C THR A 152 6.46 -1.58 10.47
N ASN A 153 5.29 -1.19 9.96
CA ASN A 153 4.16 -2.11 9.79
C ASN A 153 4.51 -3.23 8.78
N LEU A 154 5.06 -2.88 7.62
CA LEU A 154 5.44 -3.84 6.57
C LEU A 154 6.44 -4.90 7.06
N LEU A 155 7.34 -4.53 7.97
CA LEU A 155 8.41 -5.37 8.48
C LEU A 155 8.19 -5.87 9.92
N THR A 156 6.98 -5.69 10.48
CA THR A 156 6.62 -6.27 11.78
C THR A 156 6.58 -7.80 11.67
N ARG A 157 7.29 -8.50 12.56
CA ARG A 157 7.48 -9.97 12.50
C ARG A 157 6.22 -10.73 12.90
N GLU A 158 5.44 -10.14 13.79
CA GLU A 158 4.26 -10.70 14.43
C GLU A 158 3.09 -10.82 13.45
N TYR A 159 3.00 -9.92 12.47
CA TYR A 159 1.95 -9.99 11.44
C TYR A 159 2.09 -11.25 10.57
N LYS A 160 0.94 -11.87 10.33
CA LYS A 160 0.76 -13.10 9.53
C LYS A 160 -0.21 -12.92 8.38
N LYS A 161 -1.07 -11.90 8.45
CA LYS A 161 -2.13 -11.64 7.49
C LYS A 161 -2.01 -10.27 6.87
N PHE A 162 -2.54 -10.14 5.65
CA PHE A 162 -2.52 -8.93 4.86
C PHE A 162 -3.86 -8.71 4.15
N GLY A 163 -4.32 -7.47 4.13
CA GLY A 163 -5.40 -7.01 3.27
C GLY A 163 -5.01 -5.74 2.54
N TYR A 164 -5.57 -5.54 1.36
CA TYR A 164 -5.34 -4.36 0.55
C TYR A 164 -6.64 -3.86 -0.09
N GLY A 165 -6.82 -2.55 -0.05
CA GLY A 165 -7.92 -1.83 -0.69
C GLY A 165 -7.42 -0.57 -1.38
N ILE A 166 -8.05 -0.23 -2.50
CA ILE A 166 -7.73 0.95 -3.29
C ILE A 166 -9.02 1.54 -3.89
N ALA A 167 -9.14 2.87 -3.88
CA ALA A 167 -10.26 3.60 -4.43
C ALA A 167 -9.73 4.72 -5.35
N VAL A 168 -10.38 4.92 -6.50
CA VAL A 168 -10.06 5.96 -7.48
C VAL A 168 -11.27 6.83 -7.78
N GLY A 169 -11.09 8.14 -7.69
CA GLY A 169 -12.12 9.15 -8.00
C GLY A 169 -12.16 9.50 -9.50
N LYS A 170 -13.26 10.13 -9.92
CA LYS A 170 -13.48 10.56 -11.32
C LYS A 170 -12.43 11.53 -11.86
N THR A 171 -11.72 12.20 -10.96
CA THR A 171 -10.69 13.21 -11.23
C THR A 171 -9.28 12.65 -11.04
N GLY A 172 -9.12 11.33 -10.89
CA GLY A 172 -7.82 10.66 -10.78
C GLY A 172 -7.23 10.60 -9.36
N GLN A 173 -7.96 11.10 -8.35
CA GLN A 173 -7.56 10.98 -6.94
C GLN A 173 -7.56 9.51 -6.52
N ILE A 174 -6.52 9.06 -5.83
CA ILE A 174 -6.40 7.69 -5.34
C ILE A 174 -6.20 7.68 -3.84
N TYR A 175 -6.87 6.74 -3.18
CA TYR A 175 -6.58 6.34 -1.81
C TYR A 175 -6.29 4.84 -1.79
N ALA A 176 -5.19 4.43 -1.16
CA ALA A 176 -4.89 3.02 -0.96
C ALA A 176 -4.55 2.73 0.50
N VAL A 177 -4.92 1.53 0.94
CA VAL A 177 -4.84 1.08 2.33
C VAL A 177 -4.26 -0.33 2.36
N GLN A 178 -3.22 -0.53 3.17
CA GLN A 178 -2.76 -1.85 3.60
C GLN A 178 -3.20 -2.09 5.04
N MET A 179 -3.73 -3.27 5.32
CA MET A 179 -4.02 -3.70 6.69
C MET A 179 -3.29 -5.00 7.01
N PHE A 180 -2.87 -5.13 8.26
CA PHE A 180 -2.07 -6.25 8.75
C PHE A 180 -2.66 -6.80 10.04
N SER A 181 -2.54 -8.10 10.30
CA SER A 181 -2.87 -8.68 11.61
C SER A 181 -1.95 -9.85 11.96
N ASP A 182 -1.82 -10.14 13.25
CA ASP A 182 -1.08 -11.28 13.81
C ASP A 182 -1.86 -12.61 13.82
#